data_AF-A0A167ID29-F1
#
_entry.id   AF-A0A167ID29-F1
#
_cell.length_a   1.000
_cell.length_b   1.000
_cell.length_c   1.000
_cell.angle_alpha   90.00
_cell.angle_beta   90.00
_cell.angle_gamma   90.00
#
_symmetry.space_group_name_H-M   'P 1'
#
loop_
_entity.id
_entity.type
_entity.pdbx_description
1 polymer ?
#
loop_
_entity_poly.entity_id
_entity_poly.type
_entity_poly.pdbx_seq_one_letter_code
_entity_poly.pdbx_strand_id
1 'polypeptide(L)'
;MTKPAAIPFLALALTGAIGATAVSAAIPMLYEEQMARAEEALIITAPIAGIENRFWFDYRIDVTEAQKELSSDLRRASDLEDHRDAWEEYARELKHERVHYVEEMAERGYRMGRVIIVD
;
A
#
# COMPACT_ATOMS: atom_id res chain seq x y z
N MET A 1 -21.32 -55.15 -62.62
CA MET A 1 -19.93 -55.03 -63.12
C MET A 1 -19.33 -53.73 -62.57
N THR A 2 -18.21 -53.87 -61.86
CA THR A 2 -17.08 -52.91 -61.62
C THR A 2 -17.31 -51.47 -61.09
N LYS A 3 -16.86 -51.28 -59.83
CA LYS A 3 -16.44 -50.09 -59.02
C LYS A 3 -15.47 -49.12 -59.77
N PRO A 4 -15.23 -47.84 -59.34
CA PRO A 4 -14.65 -47.48 -58.01
C PRO A 4 -15.11 -46.12 -57.39
N ALA A 5 -15.25 -46.04 -56.06
CA ALA A 5 -14.30 -45.48 -55.05
C ALA A 5 -14.42 -43.96 -54.81
N ALA A 6 -14.71 -43.60 -53.55
CA ALA A 6 -14.11 -42.47 -52.85
C ALA A 6 -14.39 -42.62 -51.34
N ILE A 7 -13.35 -42.90 -50.55
CA ILE A 7 -13.30 -42.54 -49.13
C ILE A 7 -12.45 -41.26 -49.08
N PRO A 8 -12.93 -40.22 -48.39
CA PRO A 8 -11.99 -39.57 -47.48
C PRO A 8 -12.58 -39.19 -46.11
N PHE A 9 -11.75 -39.43 -45.09
CA PHE A 9 -11.48 -38.60 -43.91
C PHE A 9 -12.57 -38.36 -42.84
N LEU A 10 -12.40 -39.16 -41.78
CA LEU A 10 -12.36 -38.78 -40.36
C LEU A 10 -12.10 -37.27 -40.07
N ALA A 11 -12.94 -36.66 -39.23
CA ALA A 11 -12.53 -35.59 -38.32
C ALA A 11 -13.47 -35.51 -37.11
N LEU A 12 -13.10 -36.21 -36.04
CA LEU A 12 -13.59 -35.98 -34.69
C LEU A 12 -12.93 -34.68 -34.19
N ALA A 13 -13.71 -33.63 -33.94
CA ALA A 13 -13.24 -32.43 -33.26
C ALA A 13 -14.04 -32.24 -31.97
N LEU A 14 -13.65 -32.99 -30.92
CA LEU A 14 -13.81 -32.54 -29.54
C LEU A 14 -12.53 -31.80 -29.18
N THR A 15 -12.58 -30.47 -29.06
CA THR A 15 -11.54 -29.70 -28.38
C THR A 15 -12.22 -28.63 -27.54
N GLY A 16 -11.97 -28.74 -26.24
CA GLY A 16 -12.68 -28.03 -25.19
C GLY A 16 -12.47 -26.53 -25.22
N ALA A 17 -13.56 -25.81 -24.99
CA ALA A 17 -13.50 -24.47 -24.43
C ALA A 17 -13.11 -24.62 -22.95
N ILE A 18 -11.81 -24.72 -22.68
CA ILE A 18 -11.27 -24.54 -21.34
C ILE A 18 -11.39 -23.05 -21.04
N GLY A 19 -12.28 -22.70 -20.12
CA GLY A 19 -12.40 -21.35 -19.59
C GLY A 19 -11.06 -20.91 -19.00
N ALA A 20 -10.49 -19.84 -19.54
CA ALA A 20 -9.34 -19.19 -18.95
C ALA A 20 -9.79 -18.43 -17.70
N THR A 21 -9.81 -19.10 -16.55
CA THR A 21 -9.79 -18.41 -15.26
C THR A 21 -8.39 -17.83 -15.08
N ALA A 22 -8.23 -16.54 -15.38
CA ALA A 22 -7.02 -15.82 -15.02
C ALA A 22 -6.95 -15.75 -13.49
N VAL A 23 -6.15 -16.62 -12.87
CA VAL A 23 -5.75 -16.48 -11.48
C VAL A 23 -4.76 -15.32 -11.44
N SER A 24 -5.21 -14.16 -10.96
CA SER A 24 -4.29 -13.07 -10.64
C SER A 24 -3.39 -13.54 -9.50
N ALA A 25 -2.14 -13.87 -9.81
CA ALA A 25 -1.14 -14.11 -8.79
C ALA A 25 -0.89 -12.78 -8.07
N ALA A 26 -1.27 -12.69 -6.80
CA ALA A 26 -0.93 -11.55 -5.97
C ALA A 26 0.61 -11.47 -5.90
N ILE A 27 1.20 -10.40 -6.43
CA ILE A 27 2.60 -10.09 -6.17
C ILE A 27 2.70 -9.86 -4.66
N PRO A 28 3.58 -10.58 -3.93
CA PRO A 28 3.74 -10.35 -2.51
C PRO A 28 4.15 -8.88 -2.28
N MET A 29 3.44 -8.22 -1.38
CA MET A 29 3.73 -6.84 -0.98
C MET A 29 5.16 -6.73 -0.45
N LEU A 30 5.85 -5.64 -0.79
CA LEU A 30 7.19 -5.37 -0.26
C LEU A 30 7.16 -5.29 1.27
N TYR A 31 8.27 -5.66 1.91
CA TYR A 31 8.38 -5.53 3.37
C TYR A 31 8.31 -4.05 3.79
N GLU A 32 8.97 -3.18 3.03
CA GLU A 32 9.00 -1.75 3.23
C GLU A 32 7.61 -1.14 3.05
N GLU A 33 6.84 -1.60 2.06
CA GLU A 33 5.43 -1.20 1.91
C GLU A 33 4.60 -1.66 3.13
N GLN A 34 4.75 -2.89 3.60
CA GLN A 34 4.04 -3.37 4.80
C GLN A 34 4.37 -2.51 6.03
N MET A 35 5.63 -2.11 6.20
CA MET A 35 6.05 -1.21 7.27
C MET A 35 5.45 0.18 7.12
N ALA A 36 5.48 0.76 5.93
CA ALA A 36 4.82 2.02 5.63
C ALA A 36 3.32 1.99 5.95
N ARG A 37 2.61 0.92 5.58
CA ARG A 37 1.18 0.76 5.91
C ARG A 37 0.94 0.64 7.42
N ALA A 38 1.84 -0.01 8.15
CA ALA A 38 1.77 -0.06 9.61
C ALA A 38 1.96 1.33 10.22
N GLU A 39 2.86 2.15 9.69
CA GLU A 39 3.07 3.54 10.13
C GLU A 39 1.90 4.46 9.72
N GLU A 40 1.31 4.25 8.54
CA GLU A 40 0.11 4.96 8.06
C GLU A 40 -1.11 4.69 8.97
N ALA A 41 -1.25 3.46 9.46
CA ALA A 41 -2.29 3.10 10.43
C ALA A 41 -2.13 3.80 11.80
N LEU A 42 -0.95 4.37 12.08
CA LEU A 42 -0.66 5.14 13.29
C LEU A 42 -0.80 6.65 13.09
N ILE A 43 -1.25 7.12 11.92
CA ILE A 43 -1.53 8.54 11.69
C ILE A 43 -2.55 9.04 12.73
N ILE A 44 -2.21 10.12 13.40
CA ILE A 44 -3.06 10.74 14.41
C ILE A 44 -4.15 11.52 13.69
N THR A 45 -5.39 11.05 13.77
CA THR A 45 -6.52 11.62 13.02
C THR A 45 -7.30 12.71 13.76
N ALA A 46 -6.96 12.97 15.03
CA ALA A 46 -7.57 14.01 15.84
C ALA A 46 -6.50 14.68 16.72
N PRO A 47 -6.60 16.00 16.97
CA PRO A 47 -5.59 16.72 17.74
C PRO A 47 -5.47 16.16 19.17
N ILE A 48 -4.23 16.06 19.66
CA ILE A 48 -3.96 15.65 21.04
C ILE A 48 -4.66 16.63 21.99
N ALA A 49 -5.41 16.09 22.96
CA ALA A 49 -6.23 16.85 23.91
C ALA A 49 -7.31 17.75 23.26
N GLY A 50 -7.64 17.55 21.98
CA GLY A 50 -8.61 18.39 21.27
C GLY A 50 -8.06 19.76 20.87
N ILE A 51 -6.74 19.97 20.94
CA ILE A 51 -6.12 21.29 20.73
C ILE A 51 -5.60 21.44 19.30
N GLU A 52 -6.26 22.29 18.53
CA GLU A 52 -5.81 22.69 17.20
C GLU A 52 -4.81 23.86 17.27
N ASN A 53 -3.53 23.53 17.52
CA ASN A 53 -2.44 24.50 17.52
C ASN A 53 -1.54 24.35 16.28
N ARG A 54 -0.50 25.18 16.17
CA ARG A 54 0.43 25.14 15.05
C ARG A 54 1.01 23.74 14.80
N PHE A 55 1.44 23.03 15.85
CA PHE A 55 2.02 21.68 15.75
C PHE A 55 1.06 20.64 15.17
N TRP A 56 -0.24 20.76 15.47
CA TRP A 56 -1.25 19.90 14.86
C TRP A 56 -1.38 20.16 13.35
N PHE A 57 -1.35 21.43 12.94
CA PHE A 57 -1.43 21.78 11.52
C PHE A 57 -0.15 21.43 10.77
N ASP A 58 1.02 21.67 11.37
CA ASP A 58 2.34 21.27 10.84
C ASP A 58 2.34 19.76 10.58
N TYR A 59 2.05 18.94 11.61
CA TYR A 59 1.97 17.48 11.49
C TYR A 59 1.06 17.01 10.33
N ARG A 60 -0.11 17.63 10.16
CA ARG A 60 -1.03 17.27 9.07
C ARG A 60 -0.48 17.63 7.69
N ILE A 61 0.20 18.76 7.60
CA ILE A 61 0.87 19.19 6.37
C ILE A 61 1.97 18.19 6.05
N ASP A 62 2.81 17.83 7.01
CA ASP A 62 3.95 16.91 6.82
C ASP A 62 3.47 15.51 6.39
N VAL A 63 2.40 14.98 7.00
CA VAL A 63 1.77 13.72 6.54
C VAL A 63 1.27 13.82 5.09
N THR A 64 0.69 14.96 4.71
CA THR A 64 0.19 15.17 3.35
C THR A 64 1.34 15.33 2.35
N GLU A 65 2.44 15.96 2.76
CA GLU A 65 3.68 16.11 1.98
C GLU A 65 4.29 14.73 1.71
N ALA A 66 4.52 13.92 2.76
CA ALA A 66 5.06 12.57 2.64
C ALA A 66 4.22 11.67 1.72
N GLN A 67 2.89 11.76 1.78
CA GLN A 67 1.98 11.04 0.87
C GLN A 67 2.12 11.48 -0.59
N LYS A 68 2.29 12.80 -0.82
CA LYS A 68 2.52 13.34 -2.17
C LYS A 68 3.88 12.91 -2.71
N GLU A 69 4.90 12.91 -1.87
CA GLU A 69 6.28 12.54 -2.22
C GLU A 69 6.36 11.06 -2.56
N LEU A 70 5.83 10.16 -1.73
CA LEU A 70 5.69 8.74 -2.06
C LEU A 70 5.02 8.53 -3.43
N SER A 71 3.90 9.20 -3.71
CA SER A 71 3.23 9.10 -5.01
C SER A 71 4.12 9.60 -6.16
N SER A 72 4.91 10.64 -5.92
CA SER A 72 5.92 11.17 -6.85
C SER A 72 7.01 10.15 -7.12
N ASP A 73 7.55 9.53 -6.08
CA ASP A 73 8.73 8.66 -6.14
C ASP A 73 8.39 7.31 -6.73
N LEU A 74 7.25 6.73 -6.36
CA LEU A 74 6.74 5.51 -6.99
C LEU A 74 6.45 5.69 -8.49
N ARG A 75 6.13 6.91 -8.96
CA ARG A 75 5.99 7.20 -10.39
C ARG A 75 7.33 7.33 -11.12
N ARG A 76 8.40 7.70 -10.40
CA ARG A 76 9.76 7.86 -10.94
C ARG A 76 10.62 6.61 -10.78
N ALA A 77 10.23 5.70 -9.89
CA ALA A 77 10.91 4.44 -9.64
C ALA A 77 11.08 3.64 -10.93
N SER A 78 12.30 3.18 -11.17
CA SER A 78 12.71 2.48 -12.38
C SER A 78 12.99 1.00 -12.12
N ASP A 79 13.32 0.65 -10.88
CA ASP A 79 13.55 -0.72 -10.46
C ASP A 79 13.00 -1.04 -9.06
N LEU A 80 13.26 -2.25 -8.59
CA LEU A 80 12.77 -2.75 -7.30
C LEU A 80 13.42 -2.03 -6.12
N GLU A 81 14.68 -1.59 -6.26
CA GLU A 81 15.40 -0.88 -5.20
C GLU A 81 14.80 0.51 -4.99
N ASP A 82 14.53 1.23 -6.09
CA ASP A 82 13.81 2.51 -6.04
C ASP A 82 12.45 2.39 -5.32
N HIS A 83 11.71 1.30 -5.57
CA HIS A 83 10.44 1.05 -4.89
C HIS A 83 10.61 0.81 -3.40
N ARG A 84 11.64 0.06 -2.99
CA ARG A 84 11.91 -0.25 -1.58
C ARG A 84 12.32 1.02 -0.83
N ASP A 85 13.21 1.81 -1.43
CA ASP A 85 13.69 3.07 -0.86
C ASP A 85 12.56 4.07 -0.68
N ALA A 86 11.68 4.23 -1.68
CA ALA A 86 10.53 5.13 -1.58
C ALA A 86 9.57 4.73 -0.44
N TRP A 87 9.31 3.43 -0.28
CA TRP A 87 8.47 2.94 0.82
C TRP A 87 9.15 3.06 2.19
N GLU A 88 10.47 2.82 2.28
CA GLU A 88 11.23 2.94 3.52
C GLU A 88 11.32 4.41 3.99
N GLU A 89 11.59 5.34 3.07
CA GLU A 89 11.58 6.78 3.32
C GLU A 89 10.23 7.21 3.90
N TYR A 90 9.15 6.87 3.21
CA TYR A 90 7.79 7.22 3.63
C TYR A 90 7.46 6.67 5.02
N ALA A 91 7.81 5.42 5.32
CA ALA A 91 7.60 4.84 6.65
C ALA A 91 8.36 5.61 7.75
N ARG A 92 9.61 5.99 7.47
CA ARG A 92 10.45 6.73 8.41
C ARG A 92 9.94 8.15 8.64
N GLU A 93 9.49 8.84 7.59
CA GLU A 93 8.91 10.17 7.69
C GLU A 93 7.64 10.16 8.53
N LEU A 94 6.68 9.27 8.24
CA LEU A 94 5.45 9.15 9.02
C LEU A 94 5.74 8.94 10.52
N LYS A 95 6.72 8.09 10.83
CA LYS A 95 7.16 7.85 12.20
C LYS A 95 7.79 9.09 12.81
N HIS A 96 8.70 9.74 12.09
CA HIS A 96 9.41 10.93 12.56
C HIS A 96 8.42 12.03 12.93
N GLU A 97 7.50 12.36 12.01
CA GLU A 97 6.55 13.45 12.21
C GLU A 97 5.54 13.15 13.31
N ARG A 98 5.10 11.89 13.42
CA ARG A 98 4.24 11.47 14.54
C ARG A 98 4.95 11.63 15.88
N VAL A 99 6.20 11.17 15.98
CA VAL A 99 6.97 11.27 17.23
C VAL A 99 7.21 12.74 17.57
N HIS A 100 7.63 13.55 16.60
CA HIS A 100 7.87 14.97 16.78
C HIS A 100 6.61 15.72 17.26
N TYR A 101 5.45 15.47 16.64
CA TYR A 101 4.18 16.06 17.11
C TYR A 101 3.84 15.63 18.54
N VAL A 102 4.01 14.34 18.87
CA VAL A 102 3.78 13.82 20.22
C VAL A 102 4.73 14.48 21.24
N GLU A 103 6.00 14.66 20.88
CA GLU A 103 7.01 15.30 21.73
C GLU A 103 6.71 16.78 21.97
N GLU A 104 6.40 17.54 20.91
CA GLU A 104 6.03 18.96 21.02
C GLU A 104 4.78 19.15 21.90
N MET A 105 3.77 18.27 21.77
CA MET A 105 2.60 18.30 22.64
C MET A 105 2.94 17.89 24.08
N ALA A 106 3.80 16.89 24.25
CA ALA A 106 4.26 16.39 25.53
C ALA A 106 5.03 17.44 26.34
N GLU A 107 5.90 18.21 25.70
CA GLU A 107 6.65 19.32 26.33
C GLU A 107 5.72 20.43 26.86
N ARG A 108 4.53 20.55 26.28
CA ARG A 108 3.50 21.52 26.67
C ARG A 108 2.47 20.98 27.65
N GLY A 109 2.67 19.76 28.15
CA GLY A 109 1.82 19.14 29.17
C GLY A 109 0.65 18.33 28.62
N TYR A 110 0.54 18.15 27.30
CA TYR A 110 -0.51 17.35 26.68
C TYR A 110 0.03 15.96 26.32
N ARG A 111 -0.60 14.90 26.81
CA ARG A 111 -0.18 13.51 26.54
C ARG A 111 -1.14 12.84 25.57
N MET A 112 -0.59 12.08 24.62
CA MET A 112 -1.36 11.14 23.80
C MET A 112 -2.02 10.12 24.72
N GLY A 113 -3.37 10.07 24.72
CA GLY A 113 -4.11 9.09 25.50
C GLY A 113 -3.90 7.68 24.95
N ARG A 114 -3.79 6.68 25.84
CA ARG A 114 -3.83 5.26 25.47
C ARG A 114 -5.18 4.70 25.88
N VAL A 115 -5.96 4.23 24.91
CA VAL A 115 -7.17 3.44 25.19
C VAL A 115 -6.78 1.97 25.19
N ILE A 116 -6.96 1.30 26.33
CA ILE A 116 -6.86 -0.16 26.43
C ILE A 116 -8.29 -0.67 26.52
N ILE A 117 -8.74 -1.42 25.52
CA ILE A 117 -9.98 -2.19 25.60
C ILE A 117 -9.60 -3.55 26.17
N VAL A 118 -10.15 -3.88 27.33
CA VAL A 118 -10.12 -5.23 27.91
C VAL A 118 -11.50 -5.82 27.68
N ASP A 119 -11.55 -6.95 26.98
CA ASP A 119 -12.77 -7.73 26.70
C ASP A 119 -13.42 -8.28 27.97
#